data_AF-A0A091PI22-F1
#
_entry.id   AF-A0A091PI22-F1
#
_cell.length_a   1.000
_cell.length_b   1.000
_cell.length_c   1.000
_cell.angle_alpha   90.00
_cell.angle_beta   90.00
_cell.angle_gamma   90.00
#
_symmetry.space_group_name_H-M   'P 1'
#
loop_
_entity.id
_entity.type
_entity.pdbx_description
1 polymer ?
#
loop_
_entity_poly.entity_id
_entity_poly.type
_entity_poly.pdbx_seq_one_letter_code
_entity_poly.pdbx_strand_id
1 'polypeptide(L)'
;EVQEIVQAADVRQALREAGDEFELRYRRAFSDLTSQLHITPGTAYQSFEQVVNELFRDGVNWGRIVAFFSFGGALCVESVDKEMRVLVGRIVSWMTTYLTDHLDPWIQENGGWVR
;
A
#
# COMPACT_ATOMS: atom_id res chain seq x y z
N GLU A 1 21.37 11.03 -10.21
CA GLU A 1 21.91 9.91 -9.41
C GLU A 1 22.00 10.20 -7.91
N VAL A 2 23.03 10.84 -7.35
CA VAL A 2 23.17 10.98 -5.87
C VAL A 2 21.99 11.73 -5.23
N GLN A 3 21.55 12.82 -5.85
CA GLN A 3 20.43 13.63 -5.34
C GLN A 3 19.08 12.90 -5.41
N GLU A 4 18.83 12.12 -6.47
CA GLU A 4 17.61 11.30 -6.60
C GLU A 4 17.59 10.14 -5.60
N ILE A 5 18.75 9.54 -5.31
CA ILE A 5 18.88 8.48 -4.30
C ILE A 5 18.57 9.01 -2.91
N VAL A 6 19.04 10.22 -2.58
CA VAL A 6 18.75 10.89 -1.30
C VAL A 6 17.27 11.23 -1.20
N GLN A 7 16.67 11.82 -2.23
CA GLN A 7 15.23 12.12 -2.25
C GLN A 7 14.37 10.87 -2.10
N ALA A 8 14.72 9.78 -2.81
CA ALA A 8 14.05 8.51 -2.67
C ALA A 8 14.23 7.92 -1.25
N ALA A 9 15.35 8.17 -0.58
CA ALA A 9 15.55 7.76 0.81
C ALA A 9 14.65 8.53 1.77
N ASP A 10 14.52 9.83 1.60
CA ASP A 10 13.68 10.68 2.43
C ASP A 10 12.20 10.32 2.27
N VAL A 11 11.73 10.10 1.04
CA VAL A 11 10.35 9.65 0.77
C VAL A 11 10.07 8.29 1.41
N ARG A 12 11.00 7.34 1.28
CA ARG A 12 10.86 6.02 1.92
C ARG A 12 10.79 6.14 3.44
N GLN A 13 11.59 7.02 4.03
CA GLN A 13 11.60 7.23 5.47
C GLN A 13 10.29 7.84 5.95
N ALA A 14 9.81 8.90 5.29
CA ALA A 14 8.54 9.54 5.60
C ALA A 14 7.34 8.57 5.46
N LEU A 15 7.33 7.74 4.40
CA LEU A 15 6.30 6.72 4.22
C LEU A 15 6.33 5.65 5.32
N ARG A 16 7.53 5.27 5.80
CA ARG A 16 7.65 4.32 6.92
C ARG A 16 7.11 4.93 8.20
N GLU A 17 7.52 6.14 8.55
CA GLU A 17 7.06 6.82 9.76
C GLU A 17 5.54 7.01 9.76
N ALA A 18 4.98 7.48 8.63
CA ALA A 18 3.54 7.63 8.47
C ALA A 18 2.80 6.29 8.52
N GLY A 19 3.38 5.24 7.91
CA GLY A 19 2.85 3.87 7.96
C GLY A 19 2.84 3.32 9.39
N ASP A 20 3.93 3.47 10.13
CA ASP A 20 4.05 3.01 11.51
C ASP A 20 3.02 3.70 12.43
N GLU A 21 2.86 5.02 12.28
CA GLU A 21 1.83 5.78 13.02
C GLU A 21 0.41 5.33 12.65
N PHE A 22 0.17 5.12 11.36
CA PHE A 22 -1.11 4.69 10.85
C PHE A 22 -1.47 3.28 11.34
N GLU A 23 -0.54 2.32 11.26
CA GLU A 23 -0.72 0.98 11.81
C GLU A 23 -0.95 1.01 13.32
N LEU A 24 -0.25 1.87 14.07
CA LEU A 24 -0.44 1.98 15.51
C LEU A 24 -1.84 2.52 15.86
N ARG A 25 -2.35 3.45 15.06
CA ARG A 25 -3.68 4.06 15.22
C ARG A 25 -4.82 3.14 14.78
N TYR A 26 -4.60 2.31 13.75
CA TYR A 26 -5.62 1.48 13.11
C TYR A 26 -5.37 -0.03 13.25
N ARG A 27 -4.48 -0.44 14.17
CA ARG A 27 -4.00 -1.82 14.34
C ARG A 27 -5.11 -2.88 14.33
N ARG A 28 -6.18 -2.65 15.09
CA ARG A 28 -7.31 -3.60 15.16
C ARG A 28 -8.03 -3.72 13.82
N ALA A 29 -8.38 -2.59 13.21
CA ALA A 29 -9.06 -2.58 11.92
C ALA A 29 -8.22 -3.25 10.81
N PHE A 30 -6.90 -3.05 10.81
CA PHE A 30 -6.01 -3.69 9.84
C PHE A 30 -5.87 -5.19 10.07
N SER A 31 -5.67 -5.62 11.32
CA SER A 31 -5.61 -7.04 11.66
C SER A 31 -6.93 -7.77 11.34
N ASP A 32 -8.06 -7.12 11.57
CA ASP A 32 -9.38 -7.67 11.26
C ASP A 32 -9.59 -7.74 9.74
N LEU A 33 -9.16 -6.72 8.99
CA LEU A 33 -9.25 -6.70 7.53
C LEU A 33 -8.40 -7.81 6.91
N THR A 34 -7.13 -7.95 7.30
CA THR A 34 -6.25 -8.98 6.72
C THR A 34 -6.64 -10.39 7.09
N SER A 35 -7.15 -10.62 8.30
CA SER A 35 -7.64 -11.94 8.74
C SER A 35 -8.95 -12.36 8.07
N GLN A 36 -9.84 -11.40 7.76
CA GLN A 36 -11.09 -11.66 7.03
C GLN A 36 -10.87 -11.86 5.53
N LEU A 37 -9.77 -11.34 4.97
CA LEU A 37 -9.43 -11.58 3.59
C LEU A 37 -8.99 -13.04 3.43
N HIS A 38 -9.82 -13.82 2.73
CA HIS A 38 -9.47 -15.17 2.28
C HIS A 38 -8.44 -15.09 1.14
N ILE A 39 -7.21 -14.70 1.48
CA ILE A 39 -6.10 -14.60 0.55
C ILE A 39 -5.62 -16.00 0.20
N THR A 40 -5.77 -16.34 -1.08
CA THR A 40 -5.16 -17.51 -1.74
C THR A 40 -4.53 -17.05 -3.04
N PRO A 41 -3.65 -17.83 -3.70
CA PRO A 41 -3.04 -17.40 -4.94
C PRO A 41 -4.03 -17.10 -6.07
N GLY A 42 -5.22 -17.71 -6.02
CA GLY A 42 -6.30 -17.49 -6.99
C GLY A 42 -7.21 -16.30 -6.67
N THR A 43 -7.32 -15.90 -5.41
CA THR A 43 -8.25 -14.84 -4.96
C THR A 43 -7.56 -13.53 -4.57
N ALA A 44 -6.22 -13.55 -4.42
CA ALA A 44 -5.45 -12.41 -3.91
C ALA A 44 -5.62 -11.13 -4.73
N TYR A 45 -5.62 -11.22 -6.07
CA TYR A 45 -5.77 -10.04 -6.93
C TYR A 45 -7.15 -9.40 -6.76
N GLN A 46 -8.22 -10.19 -6.84
CA GLN A 46 -9.60 -9.70 -6.67
C GLN A 46 -9.81 -9.09 -5.28
N SER A 47 -9.27 -9.74 -4.25
CA SER A 47 -9.33 -9.25 -2.87
C SER A 47 -8.59 -7.92 -2.72
N PHE A 48 -7.41 -7.79 -3.32
CA PHE A 48 -6.65 -6.55 -3.36
C PHE A 48 -7.45 -5.45 -4.06
N GLU A 49 -7.90 -5.70 -5.29
CA GLU A 49 -8.62 -4.74 -6.13
C GLU A 49 -9.90 -4.22 -5.44
N GLN A 50 -10.67 -5.11 -4.82
CA GLN A 50 -11.87 -4.74 -4.07
C GLN A 50 -11.55 -3.79 -2.92
N VAL A 51 -10.53 -4.08 -2.12
CA VAL A 51 -10.17 -3.25 -0.96
C VAL A 51 -9.64 -1.88 -1.41
N VAL A 52 -8.77 -1.83 -2.42
CA VAL A 52 -8.20 -0.54 -2.85
C VAL A 52 -9.24 0.34 -3.55
N ASN A 53 -10.14 -0.25 -4.33
CA ASN A 53 -11.25 0.51 -4.93
C ASN A 53 -12.20 1.06 -3.87
N GLU A 54 -12.45 0.32 -2.79
CA GLU A 54 -13.24 0.84 -1.68
C GLU A 54 -12.49 1.95 -0.94
N LEU A 55 -11.20 1.77 -0.68
CA LEU A 55 -10.36 2.76 0.00
C LEU A 55 -10.39 4.13 -0.69
N PHE A 56 -10.42 4.16 -2.02
CA PHE A 56 -10.40 5.37 -2.83
C PHE A 56 -11.75 5.78 -3.42
N ARG A 57 -12.85 5.09 -3.06
CA ARG A 57 -14.20 5.34 -3.60
C ARG A 57 -14.62 6.82 -3.54
N ASP A 58 -14.37 7.47 -2.41
CA ASP A 58 -14.77 8.88 -2.19
C ASP A 58 -13.64 9.88 -2.51
N GLY A 59 -12.60 9.45 -3.23
CA GLY A 59 -11.47 10.29 -3.63
C GLY A 59 -10.13 9.95 -2.98
N VAL A 60 -9.10 10.68 -3.39
CA VAL A 60 -7.71 10.44 -3.00
C VAL A 60 -7.24 11.51 -2.01
N ASN A 61 -6.49 11.10 -1.00
CA ASN A 61 -5.74 11.99 -0.11
C ASN A 61 -4.51 11.26 0.46
N TRP A 62 -3.57 12.01 1.02
CA TRP A 62 -2.32 11.44 1.57
C TRP A 62 -2.56 10.38 2.66
N GLY A 63 -3.56 10.55 3.53
CA GLY A 63 -3.90 9.54 4.53
C GLY A 63 -4.35 8.21 3.92
N ARG A 64 -5.16 8.25 2.86
CA ARG A 64 -5.56 7.05 2.10
C ARG A 64 -4.40 6.44 1.32
N ILE A 65 -3.46 7.25 0.82
CA ILE A 65 -2.23 6.75 0.19
C ILE A 65 -1.36 6.00 1.20
N VAL A 66 -1.16 6.54 2.41
CA VAL A 66 -0.44 5.83 3.49
C VAL A 66 -1.16 4.54 3.87
N ALA A 67 -2.49 4.56 3.96
CA ALA A 67 -3.30 3.37 4.20
C ALA A 67 -3.11 2.28 3.13
N PHE A 68 -3.01 2.68 1.86
CA PHE A 68 -2.74 1.79 0.74
C PHE A 68 -1.38 1.09 0.87
N PHE A 69 -0.33 1.82 1.23
CA PHE A 69 0.99 1.22 1.48
C PHE A 69 0.97 0.25 2.67
N SER A 70 0.32 0.65 3.77
CA SER A 70 0.18 -0.19 4.97
C SER A 70 -0.58 -1.48 4.67
N PHE A 71 -1.67 -1.39 3.88
CA PHE A 71 -2.44 -2.55 3.41
C PHE A 71 -1.61 -3.52 2.59
N GLY A 72 -0.85 -3.01 1.62
CA GLY A 72 0.05 -3.82 0.81
C GLY A 72 1.15 -4.51 1.62
N GLY A 73 1.72 -3.80 2.59
CA GLY A 73 2.68 -4.36 3.54
C GLY A 73 2.08 -5.51 4.35
N ALA A 74 0.88 -5.31 4.89
CA ALA A 74 0.19 -6.33 5.67
C ALA A 74 -0.17 -7.57 4.83
N LEU A 75 -0.60 -7.39 3.57
CA LEU A 75 -0.80 -8.50 2.64
C LEU A 75 0.49 -9.28 2.33
N CYS A 76 1.62 -8.58 2.23
CA CYS A 76 2.92 -9.22 2.04
C CYS A 76 3.31 -10.07 3.26
N VAL A 77 3.14 -9.54 4.47
CA VAL A 77 3.41 -10.28 5.73
C VAL A 77 2.53 -11.53 5.80
N GLU A 78 1.22 -11.36 5.62
CA GLU A 78 0.25 -12.47 5.63
C GLU A 78 0.59 -13.55 4.58
N SER A 79 1.05 -13.12 3.40
CA SER A 79 1.48 -14.05 2.34
C SER A 79 2.72 -14.85 2.72
N VAL A 80 3.65 -14.25 3.47
CA VAL A 80 4.84 -14.96 3.97
C VAL A 80 4.45 -15.94 5.08
N ASP A 81 3.59 -15.51 6.00
CA ASP A 81 3.13 -16.31 7.14
C ASP A 81 2.34 -17.55 6.70
N LYS A 82 1.60 -17.45 5.59
CA LYS A 82 0.88 -18.57 4.97
C LYS A 82 1.71 -19.34 3.93
N GLU A 83 3.02 -19.18 3.91
CA GLU A 83 3.95 -19.86 2.99
C GLU A 83 3.72 -19.58 1.49
N MET A 84 3.00 -18.51 1.15
CA MET A 84 2.68 -18.08 -0.21
C MET A 84 3.63 -16.98 -0.72
N ARG A 85 4.94 -17.10 -0.48
CA ARG A 85 5.95 -16.05 -0.79
C ARG A 85 5.91 -15.52 -2.23
N VAL A 86 5.48 -16.34 -3.19
CA VAL A 86 5.28 -15.94 -4.60
C VAL A 86 4.29 -14.77 -4.76
N LEU A 87 3.36 -14.61 -3.82
CA LEU A 87 2.39 -13.52 -3.83
C LEU A 87 3.02 -12.16 -3.53
N VAL A 88 4.12 -12.09 -2.78
CA VAL A 88 4.78 -10.83 -2.42
C VAL A 88 5.15 -10.03 -3.67
N GLY A 89 5.81 -10.67 -4.64
CA GLY A 89 6.17 -10.02 -5.90
C GLY A 89 4.94 -9.58 -6.71
N ARG A 90 3.85 -10.34 -6.65
CA ARG A 90 2.60 -9.98 -7.33
C ARG A 90 1.92 -8.78 -6.67
N ILE A 91 1.86 -8.75 -5.34
CA ILE A 91 1.29 -7.64 -4.56
C ILE A 91 2.06 -6.35 -4.87
N VAL A 92 3.39 -6.38 -4.83
CA VAL A 92 4.22 -5.23 -5.19
C VAL A 92 3.94 -4.75 -6.62
N SER A 93 3.82 -5.69 -7.57
CA SER A 93 3.46 -5.34 -8.95
C SER A 93 2.08 -4.68 -9.03
N TRP A 94 1.06 -5.24 -8.38
CA TRP A 94 -0.30 -4.68 -8.40
C TRP A 94 -0.35 -3.29 -7.77
N MET A 95 0.36 -3.09 -6.66
CA MET A 95 0.45 -1.78 -6.02
C MET A 95 1.14 -0.76 -6.91
N THR A 96 2.23 -1.16 -7.57
CA THR A 96 2.97 -0.28 -8.49
C THR A 96 2.09 0.13 -9.67
N THR A 97 1.37 -0.82 -10.26
CA THR A 97 0.39 -0.55 -11.33
C THR A 97 -0.71 0.38 -10.84
N TYR A 98 -1.35 0.08 -9.71
CA TYR A 98 -2.44 0.91 -9.19
C TYR A 98 -1.98 2.34 -8.86
N LEU A 99 -0.79 2.47 -8.27
CA LEU A 99 -0.20 3.77 -7.97
C LEU A 99 0.05 4.57 -9.24
N THR A 100 0.63 3.95 -10.26
CA THR A 100 0.95 4.60 -11.53
C THR A 100 -0.32 4.98 -12.31
N ASP A 101 -1.29 4.07 -12.37
CA ASP A 101 -2.47 4.23 -13.23
C ASP A 101 -3.56 5.10 -12.60
N HIS A 102 -3.66 5.13 -11.26
CA HIS A 102 -4.79 5.76 -10.57
C HIS A 102 -4.40 6.85 -9.56
N LEU A 103 -3.23 6.73 -8.92
CA LEU A 103 -2.85 7.66 -7.84
C LEU A 103 -1.87 8.73 -8.32
N ASP A 104 -1.02 8.43 -9.30
CA ASP A 104 0.03 9.34 -9.77
C ASP A 104 -0.53 10.69 -10.24
N PRO A 105 -1.62 10.77 -11.03
CA PRO A 105 -2.18 12.06 -11.43
C PRO A 105 -2.50 12.97 -10.24
N TRP A 106 -3.17 12.41 -9.20
CA TRP A 106 -3.49 13.17 -7.99
C TRP A 106 -2.23 13.54 -7.21
N ILE A 107 -1.27 12.62 -7.09
CA ILE A 107 0.01 12.88 -6.40
C ILE A 107 0.74 14.06 -7.07
N GLN A 108 0.84 14.08 -8.40
CA GLN A 108 1.49 15.17 -9.13
C GLN A 108 0.75 16.50 -8.93
N GLU A 109 -0.59 16.49 -9.02
CA GLU A 109 -1.42 17.67 -8.77
C GLU A 109 -1.29 18.21 -7.33
N ASN A 110 -0.93 17.36 -6.38
CA ASN A 110 -0.78 17.69 -4.96
C ASN A 110 0.70 17.84 -4.53
N GLY A 111 1.60 18.11 -5.47
CA GLY A 111 2.98 18.51 -5.18
C GLY A 111 4.01 17.39 -5.24
N GLY A 112 3.61 16.17 -5.58
CA GLY A 112 4.51 15.01 -5.65
C GLY A 112 4.95 14.52 -4.28
N TRP A 113 5.98 13.67 -4.25
CA TRP A 113 6.44 12.99 -3.04
C TRP A 113 7.44 13.78 -2.18
N VAL A 114 8.13 14.77 -2.76
CA VAL A 114 9.30 15.45 -2.15
C VAL A 114 8.93 16.84 -1.61
N ARG A 115 7.65 17.21 -1.65
CA ARG A 115 7.19 18.53 -1.19
C ARG A 115 6.70 18.53 0.24
#